data_AF-A0A4Q0IUJ6-F1
#
_entry.id   AF-A0A4Q0IUJ6-F1
#
_cell.length_a   1.000
_cell.length_b   1.000
_cell.length_c   1.000
_cell.angle_alpha   90.00
_cell.angle_beta   90.00
_cell.angle_gamma   90.00
#
_symmetry.space_group_name_H-M   'P 1'
#
loop_
_entity.id
_entity.type
_entity.pdbx_description
1 polymer ?
#
loop_
_entity_poly.entity_id
_entity_poly.type
_entity_poly.pdbx_seq_one_letter_code
_entity_poly.pdbx_strand_id
1 'polypeptide(L)'
;MKQNLLKAMALGGVMLLNAVSISAAIPEHLYMVGEASPSLWHIDLAQEMTNEGDGVFSYRGNLYNQNLQFIDARNWGGVRYVPEHSGTWLINAHEANVISAVGNENRWWVTEPGTYDVKVYFSDNGESVMITAQWVDELSPLVVPLGAATNQWDTASVPPTFNIYPEEGTEDVFVWEGTLSPNDGCSHFKFISYPSNYWETWFYVPSELDFNGNVKLVKAGETYPVRRTWGNSENAQDHFWGFPAEACTPDKKYKVTLNLGENTIKFENIVESGVNEIAGTELKASFIGGDLVVEGASAGIEVYDISGRKVAQSNGGSLTVAGLSNGVYVVKTAGKAVKIAK
;
A
#
# COMPACT_ATOMS: atom_id res chain seq x y z
N MET A 1 37.72 -56.09 45.96
CA MET A 1 37.15 -56.23 47.33
C MET A 1 37.76 -55.14 48.21
N LYS A 2 36.91 -54.37 48.90
CA LYS A 2 37.18 -53.40 50.01
C LYS A 2 37.72 -51.98 49.67
N GLN A 3 36.78 -51.06 49.44
CA GLN A 3 36.38 -49.91 50.32
C GLN A 3 37.23 -49.68 51.61
N ASN A 4 37.49 -48.48 52.18
CA ASN A 4 36.88 -47.13 52.17
C ASN A 4 37.83 -46.13 52.89
N LEU A 5 37.64 -44.82 52.67
CA LEU A 5 37.53 -43.69 53.65
C LEU A 5 38.05 -42.37 53.04
N LEU A 6 37.20 -41.57 52.40
CA LEU A 6 36.45 -40.43 52.96
C LEU A 6 37.31 -39.39 53.73
N LYS A 7 37.51 -38.23 53.07
CA LYS A 7 37.44 -36.91 53.71
C LYS A 7 36.49 -36.05 52.88
N ALA A 8 35.50 -35.46 53.53
CA ALA A 8 34.49 -34.58 52.97
C ALA A 8 34.57 -33.19 53.64
N MET A 9 33.92 -32.22 52.98
CA MET A 9 33.51 -30.87 53.42
C MET A 9 34.54 -29.74 53.19
N ALA A 10 34.21 -28.58 52.61
CA ALA A 10 32.91 -28.00 52.22
C ALA A 10 33.05 -26.88 51.17
N LEU A 11 32.01 -26.83 50.32
CA LEU A 11 31.27 -25.69 49.76
C LEU A 11 31.95 -24.33 49.51
N GLY A 12 31.95 -23.98 48.22
CA GLY A 12 31.75 -22.62 47.70
C GLY A 12 31.14 -22.76 46.30
N GLY A 13 29.80 -22.81 46.22
CA GLY A 13 29.06 -23.16 45.02
C GLY A 13 29.23 -22.14 43.90
N VAL A 14 29.78 -22.58 42.77
CA VAL A 14 29.63 -21.88 41.49
C VAL A 14 28.30 -22.32 40.90
N MET A 15 27.44 -21.33 40.61
CA MET A 15 26.22 -21.49 39.84
C MET A 15 26.54 -22.16 38.51
N LEU A 16 26.09 -23.40 38.33
CA LEU A 16 25.78 -23.93 37.01
C LEU A 16 24.31 -23.60 36.74
N LEU A 17 24.07 -22.36 36.31
CA LEU A 17 22.89 -22.08 35.49
C LEU A 17 23.12 -22.81 34.18
N ASN A 18 22.45 -23.95 34.02
CA ASN A 18 22.25 -24.52 32.69
C ASN A 18 21.41 -23.49 31.92
N ALA A 19 22.08 -22.63 31.15
CA ALA A 19 21.45 -22.03 30.00
C ALA A 19 21.14 -23.21 29.07
N VAL A 20 19.89 -23.67 29.11
CA VAL A 20 19.36 -24.48 28.02
C VAL A 20 19.33 -23.53 26.83
N SER A 21 20.39 -23.52 26.03
CA SER A 21 20.25 -23.09 24.65
C SER A 21 19.22 -24.04 24.06
N ILE A 22 17.99 -23.55 23.91
CA ILE A 22 17.05 -24.17 22.98
C ILE A 22 17.80 -24.14 21.65
N SER A 23 18.18 -25.32 21.12
CA SER A 23 18.51 -25.43 19.71
C SER A 23 17.29 -24.89 18.99
N ALA A 24 17.42 -23.67 18.45
CA ALA A 24 16.40 -23.12 17.60
C ALA A 24 16.46 -24.02 16.36
N ALA A 25 15.49 -24.90 16.20
CA ALA A 25 15.29 -25.51 14.90
C ALA A 25 15.19 -24.39 13.88
N ILE A 26 15.73 -24.61 12.67
CA ILE A 26 15.56 -23.68 11.56
C ILE A 26 14.05 -23.37 11.46
N PRO A 27 13.65 -22.09 11.53
CA PRO A 27 12.24 -21.76 11.54
C PRO A 27 11.60 -22.14 10.21
N GLU A 28 10.31 -22.48 10.21
CA GLU A 28 9.57 -22.74 8.97
C GLU A 28 9.31 -21.44 8.19
N HIS A 29 9.08 -20.35 8.93
CA HIS A 29 8.81 -19.01 8.42
C HIS A 29 9.71 -17.98 9.11
N LEU A 30 10.06 -16.92 8.38
CA LEU A 30 10.76 -15.78 8.93
C LEU A 30 10.10 -14.49 8.42
N TYR A 31 9.91 -13.54 9.32
CA TYR A 31 9.22 -12.29 9.05
C TYR A 31 10.09 -11.11 9.47
N MET A 32 9.89 -9.96 8.84
CA MET A 32 10.41 -8.67 9.26
C MET A 32 9.30 -7.82 9.86
N VAL A 33 9.60 -7.18 10.98
CA VAL A 33 8.69 -6.27 11.69
C VAL A 33 9.48 -5.09 12.27
N GLY A 34 8.88 -3.91 12.24
CA GLY A 34 9.45 -2.66 12.72
C GLY A 34 9.31 -1.54 11.69
N GLU A 35 9.46 -0.29 12.13
CA GLU A 35 9.30 0.92 11.30
C GLU A 35 10.12 0.93 10.01
N ALA A 36 11.24 0.20 9.94
CA ALA A 36 12.03 0.06 8.71
C ALA A 36 11.49 -0.99 7.73
N SER A 37 10.59 -1.86 8.17
CA SER A 37 9.99 -2.89 7.31
C SER A 37 8.72 -2.37 6.62
N PRO A 38 8.30 -2.96 5.49
CA PRO A 38 7.01 -2.63 4.87
C PRO A 38 5.82 -2.74 5.82
N SER A 39 5.91 -3.58 6.85
CA SER A 39 4.84 -3.91 7.79
C SER A 39 4.80 -3.02 9.04
N LEU A 40 5.80 -2.17 9.25
CA LEU A 40 5.94 -1.40 10.50
C LEU A 40 5.84 -2.33 11.73
N TRP A 41 5.32 -1.83 12.86
CA TRP A 41 5.07 -2.65 14.05
C TRP A 41 3.73 -3.42 14.01
N HIS A 42 3.14 -3.64 12.83
CA HIS A 42 1.92 -4.45 12.67
C HIS A 42 2.27 -5.93 12.54
N ILE A 43 2.38 -6.64 13.67
CA ILE A 43 2.83 -8.04 13.72
C ILE A 43 1.94 -9.02 12.94
N ASP A 44 0.65 -8.76 12.86
CA ASP A 44 -0.33 -9.53 12.11
C ASP A 44 -0.14 -9.41 10.60
N LEU A 45 0.53 -8.34 10.16
CA LEU A 45 0.86 -8.04 8.77
C LEU A 45 2.37 -8.15 8.50
N ALA A 46 3.16 -8.75 9.41
CA ALA A 46 4.62 -8.79 9.30
C ALA A 46 5.08 -9.41 7.96
N GLN A 47 6.07 -8.76 7.34
CA GLN A 47 6.53 -9.06 5.99
C GLN A 47 7.26 -10.38 6.00
N GLU A 48 6.70 -11.40 5.36
CA GLU A 48 7.33 -12.71 5.27
C GLU A 48 8.50 -12.66 4.28
N MET A 49 9.60 -13.30 4.65
CA MET A 49 10.74 -13.54 3.79
C MET A 49 10.52 -14.82 2.99
N THR A 50 11.09 -14.89 1.78
CA THR A 50 11.05 -16.08 0.95
C THR A 50 11.94 -17.15 1.56
N ASN A 51 11.38 -18.33 1.87
CA ASN A 51 12.16 -19.49 2.29
C ASN A 51 12.78 -20.14 1.04
N GLU A 52 14.11 -20.05 0.91
CA GLU A 52 14.88 -20.59 -0.22
C GLU A 52 15.28 -22.07 -0.02
N GLY A 53 14.96 -22.64 1.15
CA GLY A 53 15.46 -23.95 1.58
C GLY A 53 16.82 -23.88 2.28
N ASP A 54 17.26 -25.01 2.82
CA ASP A 54 18.58 -25.19 3.45
C ASP A 54 18.96 -24.11 4.48
N GLY A 55 17.96 -23.64 5.26
CA GLY A 55 18.17 -22.61 6.28
C GLY A 55 18.39 -21.21 5.74
N VAL A 56 18.02 -20.93 4.48
CA VAL A 56 18.20 -19.62 3.86
C VAL A 56 16.85 -18.94 3.65
N PHE A 57 16.75 -17.70 4.10
CA PHE A 57 15.62 -16.81 3.83
C PHE A 57 16.10 -15.58 3.07
N SER A 58 15.34 -15.15 2.06
CA SER A 58 15.65 -13.99 1.25
C SER A 58 14.52 -12.96 1.27
N TYR A 59 14.91 -11.69 1.11
CA TYR A 59 13.98 -10.60 0.86
C TYR A 59 14.61 -9.62 -0.12
N ARG A 60 13.83 -9.20 -1.11
CA ARG A 60 14.14 -8.06 -1.97
C ARG A 60 12.97 -7.09 -1.94
N GLY A 61 13.22 -5.85 -1.52
CA GLY A 61 12.18 -4.82 -1.51
C GLY A 61 12.51 -3.62 -0.65
N ASN A 62 11.51 -2.76 -0.47
CA ASN A 62 11.62 -1.51 0.25
C ASN A 62 11.90 -1.71 1.76
N LEU A 63 12.96 -1.08 2.26
CA LEU A 63 13.14 -0.79 3.68
C LEU A 63 13.20 0.73 3.90
N TYR A 64 12.65 1.19 5.01
CA TYR A 64 12.62 2.60 5.42
C TYR A 64 13.72 2.90 6.46
N ASN A 65 14.06 4.16 6.66
CA ASN A 65 15.16 4.59 7.54
C ASN A 65 14.81 4.55 9.04
N GLN A 66 14.63 3.37 9.62
CA GLN A 66 14.29 3.20 11.04
C GLN A 66 14.79 1.85 11.60
N ASN A 67 14.11 1.33 12.62
CA ASN A 67 14.41 0.05 13.24
C ASN A 67 13.59 -1.11 12.65
N LEU A 68 14.18 -2.30 12.61
CA LEU A 68 13.46 -3.57 12.41
C LEU A 68 14.01 -4.72 13.23
N GLN A 69 13.24 -5.80 13.28
CA GLN A 69 13.58 -7.11 13.84
C GLN A 69 13.18 -8.20 12.85
N PHE A 70 13.92 -9.31 12.87
CA PHE A 70 13.48 -10.57 12.26
C PHE A 70 12.82 -11.43 13.33
N ILE A 71 11.70 -12.08 13.00
CA ILE A 71 10.91 -12.90 13.93
C ILE A 71 10.37 -14.15 13.22
N ASP A 72 10.30 -15.30 13.89
CA ASP A 72 9.86 -16.57 13.30
C ASP A 72 8.33 -16.77 13.26
N ALA A 73 7.57 -15.83 13.80
CA ALA A 73 6.11 -15.91 13.86
C ALA A 73 5.47 -14.52 13.74
N ARG A 74 4.27 -14.46 13.14
CA ARG A 74 3.34 -13.32 13.22
C ARG A 74 2.66 -13.24 14.60
N ASN A 75 3.46 -13.29 15.65
CA ASN A 75 3.05 -13.23 17.04
C ASN A 75 4.21 -12.70 17.87
N TRP A 76 3.94 -11.80 18.83
CA TRP A 76 4.96 -11.24 19.72
C TRP A 76 5.68 -12.26 20.61
N GLY A 77 5.13 -13.47 20.75
CA GLY A 77 5.76 -14.61 21.40
C GLY A 77 6.78 -15.38 20.53
N GLY A 78 6.97 -15.00 19.26
CA GLY A 78 7.99 -15.59 18.40
C GLY A 78 9.42 -15.28 18.84
N VAL A 79 10.36 -16.13 18.40
CA VAL A 79 11.79 -15.93 18.58
C VAL A 79 12.26 -14.80 17.67
N ARG A 80 12.96 -13.81 18.24
CA ARG A 80 13.49 -12.66 17.51
C ARG A 80 14.98 -12.86 17.24
N TYR A 81 15.43 -12.55 16.03
CA TYR A 81 16.83 -12.61 15.61
C TYR A 81 17.35 -11.18 15.42
N VAL A 82 18.11 -10.72 16.41
CA VAL A 82 18.45 -9.31 16.62
C VAL A 82 19.95 -9.17 16.89
N PRO A 83 20.56 -7.98 16.74
CA PRO A 83 21.98 -7.83 17.06
C PRO A 83 22.20 -7.88 18.57
N GLU A 84 23.39 -8.30 19.00
CA GLU A 84 23.81 -8.22 20.41
C GLU A 84 23.76 -6.78 20.95
N HIS A 85 24.07 -5.80 20.09
CA HIS A 85 23.97 -4.37 20.38
C HIS A 85 22.86 -3.73 19.56
N SER A 86 21.80 -3.24 20.22
CA SER A 86 20.69 -2.56 19.55
C SER A 86 21.16 -1.32 18.76
N GLY A 87 20.55 -1.08 17.59
CA GLY A 87 20.94 -0.01 16.68
C GLY A 87 22.08 -0.38 15.72
N THR A 88 22.56 -1.63 15.75
CA THR A 88 23.54 -2.12 14.77
C THR A 88 22.98 -1.99 13.36
N TRP A 89 23.78 -1.44 12.45
CA TRP A 89 23.36 -1.19 11.08
C TRP A 89 23.15 -2.50 10.33
N LEU A 90 22.00 -2.63 9.69
CA LEU A 90 21.62 -3.84 8.97
C LEU A 90 22.61 -4.18 7.83
N ILE A 91 23.16 -3.16 7.15
CA ILE A 91 24.14 -3.34 6.07
C ILE A 91 25.47 -3.97 6.57
N ASN A 92 25.77 -3.80 7.87
CA ASN A 92 26.93 -4.38 8.54
C ASN A 92 26.57 -5.62 9.37
N ALA A 93 25.38 -6.20 9.17
CA ALA A 93 24.94 -7.35 9.97
C ALA A 93 25.87 -8.59 9.83
N HIS A 94 26.63 -8.67 8.73
CA HIS A 94 27.61 -9.72 8.48
C HIS A 94 28.82 -9.68 9.43
N GLU A 95 29.04 -8.56 10.11
CA GLU A 95 30.11 -8.39 11.11
C GLU A 95 29.59 -8.54 12.55
N ALA A 96 28.28 -8.68 12.74
CA ALA A 96 27.62 -8.63 14.04
C ALA A 96 27.27 -10.01 14.59
N ASN A 97 27.28 -10.13 15.91
CA ASN A 97 26.70 -11.29 16.59
C ASN A 97 25.17 -11.18 16.58
N VAL A 98 24.50 -12.18 16.01
CA VAL A 98 23.04 -12.32 16.06
C VAL A 98 22.66 -13.13 17.28
N ILE A 99 21.76 -12.60 18.11
CA ILE A 99 21.19 -13.28 19.26
C ILE A 99 19.73 -13.63 19.01
N SER A 100 19.30 -14.80 19.49
CA SER A 100 17.94 -15.30 19.34
C SER A 100 17.24 -15.41 20.69
N ALA A 101 16.16 -14.68 20.90
CA ALA A 101 15.35 -14.82 22.12
C ALA A 101 13.92 -14.29 21.94
N VAL A 102 12.96 -14.92 22.63
CA VAL A 102 11.60 -14.39 22.77
C VAL A 102 11.65 -13.13 23.63
N GLY A 103 10.93 -12.09 23.24
CA GLY A 103 10.83 -10.86 24.04
C GLY A 103 12.02 -9.91 23.94
N ASN A 104 13.08 -10.22 23.17
CA ASN A 104 14.23 -9.33 23.01
C ASN A 104 13.86 -8.02 22.28
N GLU A 105 14.29 -6.88 22.81
CA GLU A 105 13.96 -5.54 22.30
C GLU A 105 15.08 -4.90 21.48
N ASN A 106 16.22 -5.56 21.30
CA ASN A 106 17.28 -5.08 20.42
C ASN A 106 16.79 -5.01 18.97
N ARG A 107 17.32 -4.06 18.20
CA ARG A 107 16.84 -3.77 16.83
C ARG A 107 18.01 -3.59 15.87
N TRP A 108 17.78 -3.99 14.63
CA TRP A 108 18.60 -3.59 13.49
C TRP A 108 18.21 -2.18 13.05
N TRP A 109 19.18 -1.38 12.63
CA TRP A 109 18.95 -0.04 12.09
C TRP A 109 19.18 -0.02 10.58
N VAL A 110 18.21 0.50 9.83
CA VAL A 110 18.34 0.81 8.41
C VAL A 110 18.69 2.29 8.28
N THR A 111 19.85 2.58 7.68
CA THR A 111 20.40 3.94 7.65
C THR A 111 19.77 4.82 6.60
N GLU A 112 19.39 4.25 5.45
CA GLU A 112 18.88 4.98 4.29
C GLU A 112 17.64 4.24 3.75
N PRO A 113 16.57 4.96 3.36
CA PRO A 113 15.43 4.30 2.72
C PRO A 113 15.85 3.82 1.32
N GLY A 114 15.38 2.64 0.92
CA GLY A 114 15.76 2.10 -0.37
C GLY A 114 15.25 0.69 -0.62
N THR A 115 15.58 0.16 -1.80
CA THR A 115 15.40 -1.24 -2.12
C THR A 115 16.62 -2.02 -1.62
N TYR A 116 16.39 -3.03 -0.78
CA TYR A 116 17.44 -3.87 -0.20
C TYR A 116 17.33 -5.32 -0.66
N ASP A 117 18.48 -5.97 -0.86
CA ASP A 117 18.60 -7.43 -0.84
C ASP A 117 19.04 -7.85 0.57
N VAL A 118 18.23 -8.65 1.25
CA VAL A 118 18.51 -9.19 2.59
C VAL A 118 18.51 -10.70 2.54
N LYS A 119 19.50 -11.34 3.16
CA LYS A 119 19.52 -12.78 3.38
C LYS A 119 19.81 -13.10 4.83
N VAL A 120 19.08 -14.09 5.36
CA VAL A 120 19.29 -14.66 6.69
C VAL A 120 19.65 -16.13 6.49
N TYR A 121 20.77 -16.54 7.06
CA TYR A 121 21.30 -17.90 6.99
C TYR A 121 21.29 -18.50 8.38
N PHE A 122 20.69 -19.67 8.51
CA PHE A 122 20.74 -20.51 9.70
C PHE A 122 21.74 -21.64 9.47
N SER A 123 22.55 -21.99 10.47
CA SER A 123 23.33 -23.23 10.41
C SER A 123 22.41 -24.45 10.39
N ASP A 124 22.94 -25.61 9.98
CA ASP A 124 22.19 -26.88 9.88
C ASP A 124 21.43 -27.26 11.16
N ASN A 125 21.95 -26.84 12.33
CA ASN A 125 21.36 -27.06 13.65
C ASN A 125 20.59 -25.86 14.21
N GLY A 126 20.53 -24.77 13.44
CA GLY A 126 19.91 -23.47 13.76
C GLY A 126 20.49 -22.73 14.98
N GLU A 127 21.65 -23.17 15.50
CA GLU A 127 22.31 -22.54 16.65
C GLU A 127 23.01 -21.22 16.32
N SER A 128 23.33 -20.99 15.04
CA SER A 128 23.96 -19.76 14.58
C SER A 128 23.19 -19.15 13.41
N VAL A 129 23.11 -17.82 13.42
CA VAL A 129 22.43 -17.03 12.41
C VAL A 129 23.39 -15.98 11.88
N MET A 130 23.47 -15.86 10.56
CA MET A 130 24.21 -14.81 9.87
C MET A 130 23.25 -14.03 8.98
N ILE A 131 23.39 -12.72 8.94
CA ILE A 131 22.54 -11.85 8.14
C ILE A 131 23.43 -11.01 7.22
N THR A 132 23.06 -10.93 5.95
CA THR A 132 23.65 -10.00 5.00
C THR A 132 22.58 -9.07 4.48
N ALA A 133 22.89 -7.79 4.32
CA ALA A 133 22.01 -6.85 3.65
C ALA A 133 22.82 -5.94 2.72
N GLN A 134 22.23 -5.60 1.60
CA GLN A 134 22.82 -4.73 0.59
C GLN A 134 21.75 -3.72 0.12
N TRP A 135 22.08 -2.43 0.14
CA TRP A 135 21.29 -1.43 -0.57
C TRP A 135 21.52 -1.60 -2.08
N VAL A 136 20.44 -1.67 -2.85
CA VAL A 136 20.48 -2.03 -4.26
C VAL A 136 20.06 -0.87 -5.15
N ASP A 137 19.01 -0.17 -4.76
CA ASP A 137 18.41 0.91 -5.54
C ASP A 137 17.67 1.87 -4.61
N GLU A 138 17.25 3.01 -5.17
CA GLU A 138 16.34 3.93 -4.48
C GLU A 138 15.05 3.23 -4.05
N LEU A 139 14.32 3.88 -3.13
CA LEU A 139 13.06 3.35 -2.64
C LEU A 139 12.08 3.23 -3.81
N SER A 140 11.52 2.04 -4.02
CA SER A 140 10.50 1.86 -5.06
C SER A 140 9.33 2.80 -4.78
N PRO A 141 8.82 3.57 -5.77
CA PRO A 141 7.87 4.64 -5.52
C PRO A 141 6.60 4.15 -4.83
N LEU A 142 6.16 4.89 -3.82
CA LEU A 142 4.85 4.76 -3.20
C LEU A 142 4.44 6.12 -2.63
N VAL A 143 3.16 6.27 -2.33
CA VAL A 143 2.66 7.37 -1.50
C VAL A 143 1.67 6.86 -0.48
N VAL A 144 1.51 7.59 0.62
CA VAL A 144 0.56 7.25 1.68
C VAL A 144 -0.43 8.40 1.85
N PRO A 145 -1.74 8.18 1.61
CA PRO A 145 -2.79 9.17 1.82
C PRO A 145 -3.11 9.32 3.32
N LEU A 146 -3.12 10.56 3.79
CA LEU A 146 -3.43 10.94 5.16
C LEU A 146 -4.53 12.01 5.18
N GLY A 147 -5.18 12.16 6.32
CA GLY A 147 -6.22 13.14 6.58
C GLY A 147 -7.59 12.52 6.82
N ALA A 148 -8.62 13.37 6.83
CA ALA A 148 -9.98 12.95 7.14
C ALA A 148 -10.56 11.95 6.12
N ALA A 149 -10.04 11.91 4.89
CA ALA A 149 -10.47 10.96 3.87
C ALA A 149 -10.13 9.51 4.22
N THR A 150 -9.01 9.29 4.92
CA THR A 150 -8.52 7.96 5.30
C THR A 150 -8.64 7.69 6.80
N ASN A 151 -8.99 8.71 7.59
CA ASN A 151 -8.93 8.71 9.06
C ASN A 151 -7.57 8.26 9.60
N GLN A 152 -6.50 8.51 8.83
CA GLN A 152 -5.13 8.27 9.22
C GLN A 152 -4.39 9.60 9.30
N TRP A 153 -3.88 9.92 10.49
CA TRP A 153 -3.24 11.18 10.81
C TRP A 153 -1.77 11.02 11.23
N ASP A 154 -1.42 9.84 11.75
CA ASP A 154 -0.05 9.50 12.08
C ASP A 154 0.71 9.14 10.80
N THR A 155 1.94 9.65 10.67
CA THR A 155 2.83 9.35 9.55
C THR A 155 3.71 8.14 9.83
N ALA A 156 3.96 7.81 11.12
CA ALA A 156 4.94 6.82 11.53
C ALA A 156 4.33 5.43 11.71
N SER A 157 3.07 5.32 12.14
CA SER A 157 2.35 4.05 12.27
C SER A 157 1.19 3.96 11.28
N VAL A 158 1.54 3.84 9.98
CA VAL A 158 0.56 3.67 8.91
C VAL A 158 0.49 2.23 8.43
N PRO A 159 -0.65 1.53 8.57
CA PRO A 159 -0.77 0.18 8.08
C PRO A 159 -0.44 0.10 6.58
N PRO A 160 0.24 -0.97 6.12
CA PRO A 160 0.69 -1.07 4.73
C PRO A 160 -0.45 -1.07 3.71
N THR A 161 -1.67 -1.38 4.17
CA THR A 161 -2.91 -1.34 3.39
C THR A 161 -3.30 0.08 2.91
N PHE A 162 -2.67 1.13 3.45
CA PHE A 162 -2.86 2.50 2.99
C PHE A 162 -1.90 2.89 1.88
N ASN A 163 -0.81 2.15 1.66
CA ASN A 163 0.16 2.50 0.63
C ASN A 163 -0.49 2.44 -0.76
N ILE A 164 -0.28 3.49 -1.54
CA ILE A 164 -0.65 3.56 -2.94
C ILE A 164 0.63 3.41 -3.76
N TYR A 165 0.62 2.46 -4.68
CA TYR A 165 1.69 2.24 -5.64
C TYR A 165 1.36 2.93 -6.97
N PRO A 166 2.36 3.19 -7.83
CA PRO A 166 2.12 3.78 -9.13
C PRO A 166 1.16 2.93 -9.98
N GLU A 167 0.36 3.60 -10.81
CA GLU A 167 -0.45 2.95 -11.83
C GLU A 167 0.45 2.16 -12.79
N GLU A 168 -0.06 1.04 -13.32
CA GLU A 168 0.68 0.18 -14.25
C GLU A 168 1.27 0.97 -15.43
N GLY A 169 2.58 0.83 -15.65
CA GLY A 169 3.30 1.54 -16.71
C GLY A 169 3.73 2.97 -16.37
N THR A 170 3.54 3.41 -15.11
CA THR A 170 4.02 4.71 -14.60
C THR A 170 4.93 4.51 -13.38
N GLU A 171 5.72 5.53 -13.03
CA GLU A 171 6.53 5.54 -11.80
C GLU A 171 6.06 6.61 -10.79
N ASP A 172 5.16 7.49 -11.22
CA ASP A 172 4.88 8.78 -10.60
C ASP A 172 3.38 9.13 -10.54
N VAL A 173 2.50 8.25 -11.02
CA VAL A 173 1.04 8.46 -11.00
C VAL A 173 0.39 7.54 -9.98
N PHE A 174 -0.22 8.12 -8.95
CA PHE A 174 -0.84 7.42 -7.83
C PHE A 174 -2.33 7.72 -7.78
N VAL A 175 -3.15 6.69 -7.60
CA VAL A 175 -4.62 6.80 -7.61
C VAL A 175 -5.20 6.37 -6.28
N TRP A 176 -5.99 7.25 -5.67
CA TRP A 176 -6.88 6.91 -4.56
C TRP A 176 -8.33 6.95 -5.05
N GLU A 177 -9.15 5.99 -4.61
CA GLU A 177 -10.59 6.02 -4.83
C GLU A 177 -11.36 5.81 -3.52
N GLY A 178 -12.46 6.54 -3.36
CA GLY A 178 -13.32 6.35 -2.18
C GLY A 178 -14.38 7.43 -2.00
N THR A 179 -15.20 7.24 -0.98
CA THR A 179 -16.20 8.22 -0.53
C THR A 179 -15.63 9.12 0.54
N LEU A 180 -16.13 10.35 0.64
CA LEU A 180 -15.67 11.33 1.64
C LEU A 180 -16.77 11.66 2.64
N SER A 181 -16.39 11.78 3.91
CA SER A 181 -17.26 12.32 4.96
C SER A 181 -16.94 13.80 5.23
N PRO A 182 -17.92 14.62 5.61
CA PRO A 182 -17.67 16.01 6.00
C PRO A 182 -16.68 16.09 7.16
N ASN A 183 -15.84 17.12 7.12
CA ASN A 183 -14.88 17.44 8.17
C ASN A 183 -14.87 18.96 8.39
N ASP A 184 -15.03 19.43 9.62
CA ASP A 184 -15.14 20.86 9.93
C ASP A 184 -13.91 21.67 9.49
N GLY A 185 -12.73 21.04 9.52
CA GLY A 185 -11.48 21.63 9.04
C GLY A 185 -11.27 21.53 7.53
N CYS A 186 -12.09 20.75 6.81
CA CYS A 186 -11.86 20.36 5.41
C CYS A 186 -10.45 19.75 5.19
N SER A 187 -9.89 19.05 6.18
CA SER A 187 -8.53 18.49 6.10
C SER A 187 -8.55 17.07 5.51
N HIS A 188 -9.02 16.90 4.27
CA HIS A 188 -9.30 15.58 3.69
C HIS A 188 -8.07 14.83 3.23
N PHE A 189 -7.18 15.46 2.46
CA PHE A 189 -6.01 14.81 1.88
C PHE A 189 -4.72 15.56 2.14
N LYS A 190 -3.69 14.81 2.45
CA LYS A 190 -2.28 15.09 2.14
C LYS A 190 -1.61 13.74 1.84
N PHE A 191 -0.44 13.75 1.22
CA PHE A 191 0.29 12.52 0.95
C PHE A 191 1.71 12.61 1.48
N ILE A 192 2.26 11.48 1.91
CA ILE A 192 3.70 11.35 2.24
C ILE A 192 4.37 10.32 1.34
N SER A 193 5.69 10.42 1.17
CA SER A 193 6.46 9.49 0.32
C SER A 193 6.54 8.06 0.86
N TYR A 194 6.56 7.89 2.18
CA TYR A 194 6.52 6.59 2.85
C TYR A 194 6.30 6.80 4.36
N PRO A 195 5.85 5.76 5.10
CA PRO A 195 5.67 5.86 6.54
C PRO A 195 6.98 6.16 7.26
N SER A 196 7.01 7.23 8.05
CA SER A 196 8.16 7.66 8.85
C SER A 196 7.71 8.72 9.86
N ASN A 197 8.61 9.17 10.73
CA ASN A 197 8.35 10.34 11.54
C ASN A 197 8.02 11.54 10.66
N TYR A 198 7.13 12.43 11.13
CA TYR A 198 6.68 13.57 10.33
C TYR A 198 7.82 14.55 9.97
N TRP A 199 8.98 14.48 10.64
CA TRP A 199 10.16 15.30 10.31
C TRP A 199 11.17 14.59 9.39
N GLU A 200 10.90 13.34 9.00
CA GLU A 200 11.78 12.44 8.24
C GLU A 200 11.09 11.84 7.00
N THR A 201 10.12 12.54 6.43
CA THR A 201 9.44 12.14 5.19
C THR A 201 9.08 13.35 4.34
N TRP A 202 8.94 13.11 3.02
CA TRP A 202 8.45 14.13 2.10
C TRP A 202 6.94 14.22 2.17
N PHE A 203 6.42 15.43 2.21
CA PHE A 203 5.00 15.74 2.08
C PHE A 203 4.72 16.24 0.67
N TYR A 204 3.60 15.76 0.11
CA TYR A 204 2.96 16.30 -1.08
C TYR A 204 1.68 16.99 -0.63
N VAL A 205 1.66 18.32 -0.74
CA VAL A 205 0.62 19.20 -0.18
C VAL A 205 0.25 20.30 -1.19
N PRO A 206 -0.83 21.07 -0.96
CA PRO A 206 -1.15 22.19 -1.85
C PRO A 206 -0.04 23.24 -1.92
N SER A 207 0.10 23.86 -3.09
CA SER A 207 1.01 25.01 -3.28
C SER A 207 0.41 26.33 -2.79
N GLU A 208 -0.91 26.40 -2.68
CA GLU A 208 -1.66 27.57 -2.24
C GLU A 208 -2.74 27.15 -1.24
N LEU A 209 -3.14 28.05 -0.36
CA LEU A 209 -4.13 27.81 0.68
C LEU A 209 -5.19 28.92 0.59
N ASP A 210 -6.47 28.55 0.71
CA ASP A 210 -7.61 29.48 0.62
C ASP A 210 -8.68 29.24 1.68
N PHE A 211 -8.46 28.31 2.61
CA PHE A 211 -9.37 28.02 3.71
C PHE A 211 -8.61 27.77 5.02
N ASN A 212 -9.07 28.39 6.11
CA ASN A 212 -8.54 28.27 7.48
C ASN A 212 -7.01 28.45 7.65
N GLY A 213 -6.33 28.99 6.65
CA GLY A 213 -4.88 29.22 6.67
C GLY A 213 -4.02 27.97 6.45
N ASN A 214 -4.64 26.81 6.21
CA ASN A 214 -3.93 25.52 6.09
C ASN A 214 -4.56 24.56 5.07
N VAL A 215 -5.66 24.94 4.40
CA VAL A 215 -6.37 24.09 3.45
C VAL A 215 -6.51 24.78 2.10
N LYS A 216 -6.40 23.99 1.03
CA LYS A 216 -6.87 24.32 -0.32
C LYS A 216 -8.21 23.64 -0.57
N LEU A 217 -9.29 24.41 -0.74
CA LEU A 217 -10.56 23.83 -1.16
C LEU A 217 -10.49 23.40 -2.63
N VAL A 218 -10.96 22.19 -2.91
CA VAL A 218 -10.91 21.58 -4.23
C VAL A 218 -12.30 21.30 -4.80
N LYS A 219 -12.37 21.22 -6.13
CA LYS A 219 -13.57 20.91 -6.90
C LYS A 219 -13.30 19.73 -7.82
N ALA A 220 -14.29 18.86 -7.98
CA ALA A 220 -14.23 17.79 -8.95
C ALA A 220 -14.14 18.34 -10.39
N GLY A 221 -13.29 17.72 -11.20
CA GLY A 221 -12.98 18.13 -12.57
C GLY A 221 -11.77 19.07 -12.68
N GLU A 222 -11.25 19.59 -11.56
CA GLU A 222 -10.11 20.50 -11.55
C GLU A 222 -8.79 19.77 -11.21
N THR A 223 -7.69 20.37 -11.69
CA THR A 223 -6.31 19.93 -11.41
C THR A 223 -5.58 21.06 -10.70
N TYR A 224 -4.83 20.73 -9.65
CA TYR A 224 -4.15 21.68 -8.78
C TYR A 224 -2.66 21.41 -8.71
N PRO A 225 -1.82 22.44 -8.49
CA PRO A 225 -0.39 22.27 -8.32
C PRO A 225 -0.05 21.64 -6.96
N VAL A 226 0.85 20.66 -6.98
CA VAL A 226 1.39 19.98 -5.81
C VAL A 226 2.74 20.60 -5.46
N ARG A 227 2.94 20.85 -4.18
CA ARG A 227 4.23 21.23 -3.62
C ARG A 227 4.81 20.06 -2.86
N ARG A 228 6.04 19.66 -3.21
CA ARG A 228 6.84 18.72 -2.42
C ARG A 228 7.67 19.49 -1.39
N THR A 229 7.61 19.06 -0.14
CA THR A 229 8.28 19.76 0.97
C THR A 229 8.71 18.76 2.04
N TRP A 230 9.84 19.02 2.69
CA TRP A 230 10.34 18.13 3.73
C TRP A 230 9.58 18.38 5.04
N GLY A 231 9.25 17.34 5.80
CA GLY A 231 8.22 17.47 6.84
C GLY A 231 8.52 18.41 8.02
N ASN A 232 9.80 18.70 8.32
CA ASN A 232 10.16 19.70 9.33
C ASN A 232 10.19 21.15 8.78
N SER A 233 9.87 21.33 7.50
CA SER A 233 9.86 22.63 6.84
C SER A 233 8.43 23.15 6.66
N GLU A 234 8.25 24.45 6.93
CA GLU A 234 7.07 25.22 6.49
C GLU A 234 5.70 24.71 6.97
N ASN A 235 5.65 24.00 8.10
CA ASN A 235 4.43 23.45 8.70
C ASN A 235 3.59 22.58 7.73
N ALA A 236 4.26 21.93 6.77
CA ALA A 236 3.62 21.15 5.73
C ALA A 236 2.73 20.02 6.25
N GLN A 237 3.05 19.48 7.43
CA GLN A 237 2.27 18.47 8.11
C GLN A 237 0.82 18.91 8.41
N ASP A 238 0.54 20.21 8.37
CA ASP A 238 -0.80 20.75 8.60
C ASP A 238 -1.46 21.29 7.33
N HIS A 239 -0.89 21.07 6.14
CA HIS A 239 -1.47 21.53 4.88
C HIS A 239 -2.29 20.43 4.21
N PHE A 240 -3.49 20.75 3.73
CA PHE A 240 -4.42 19.75 3.17
C PHE A 240 -5.15 20.23 1.92
N TRP A 241 -5.48 19.30 1.03
CA TRP A 241 -6.60 19.48 0.09
C TRP A 241 -7.91 19.11 0.78
N GLY A 242 -8.92 19.95 0.58
CA GLY A 242 -10.19 19.87 1.30
C GLY A 242 -11.40 19.94 0.40
N PHE A 243 -12.43 19.19 0.77
CA PHE A 243 -13.74 19.25 0.12
C PHE A 243 -14.72 20.01 1.00
N PRO A 244 -15.55 20.91 0.44
CA PRO A 244 -16.62 21.53 1.20
C PRO A 244 -17.65 20.46 1.62
N ALA A 245 -18.38 20.71 2.71
CA ALA A 245 -19.25 19.71 3.33
C ALA A 245 -20.31 19.14 2.36
N GLU A 246 -20.85 19.96 1.47
CA GLU A 246 -21.83 19.56 0.46
C GLU A 246 -21.26 18.66 -0.66
N ALA A 247 -19.94 18.62 -0.80
CA ALA A 247 -19.25 17.68 -1.69
C ALA A 247 -19.01 16.31 -1.01
N CYS A 248 -19.09 16.24 0.32
CA CYS A 248 -18.82 15.02 1.08
C CYS A 248 -20.12 14.28 1.41
N THR A 249 -20.71 13.60 0.44
CA THR A 249 -21.94 12.81 0.63
C THR A 249 -21.68 11.32 0.37
N PRO A 250 -22.39 10.39 1.06
CA PRO A 250 -22.13 8.94 0.90
C PRO A 250 -22.34 8.39 -0.52
N ASP A 251 -23.12 9.08 -1.35
CA ASP A 251 -23.39 8.74 -2.75
C ASP A 251 -22.31 9.24 -3.72
N LYS A 252 -21.41 10.13 -3.27
CA LYS A 252 -20.32 10.66 -4.09
C LYS A 252 -19.04 9.87 -3.83
N LYS A 253 -18.54 9.23 -4.88
CA LYS A 253 -17.23 8.59 -4.91
C LYS A 253 -16.27 9.44 -5.74
N TYR A 254 -15.03 9.54 -5.29
CA TYR A 254 -14.00 10.35 -5.91
C TYR A 254 -12.84 9.47 -6.38
N LYS A 255 -12.24 9.85 -7.52
CA LYS A 255 -10.91 9.44 -7.96
C LYS A 255 -9.97 10.62 -7.74
N VAL A 256 -8.89 10.39 -7.00
CA VAL A 256 -7.85 11.38 -6.74
C VAL A 256 -6.57 10.88 -7.39
N THR A 257 -6.07 11.61 -8.38
CA THR A 257 -4.87 11.24 -9.14
C THR A 257 -3.75 12.21 -8.78
N LEU A 258 -2.74 11.73 -8.06
CA LEU A 258 -1.52 12.46 -7.75
C LEU A 258 -0.46 12.11 -8.80
N ASN A 259 0.01 13.09 -9.57
CA ASN A 259 1.06 12.93 -10.57
C ASN A 259 2.30 13.72 -10.12
N LEU A 260 3.36 13.00 -9.71
CA LEU A 260 4.59 13.60 -9.20
C LEU A 260 5.55 14.07 -10.29
N GLY A 261 5.51 13.51 -11.51
CA GLY A 261 6.31 14.00 -12.64
C GLY A 261 5.81 15.35 -13.16
N GLU A 262 4.51 15.59 -13.10
CA GLU A 262 3.89 16.88 -13.44
C GLU A 262 3.75 17.83 -12.23
N ASN A 263 3.95 17.33 -11.01
CA ASN A 263 3.63 18.02 -9.76
C ASN A 263 2.18 18.53 -9.74
N THR A 264 1.22 17.67 -10.08
CA THR A 264 -0.21 17.98 -10.11
C THR A 264 -1.03 16.96 -9.34
N ILE A 265 -2.21 17.38 -8.90
CA ILE A 265 -3.23 16.50 -8.33
C ILE A 265 -4.59 16.84 -8.93
N LYS A 266 -5.30 15.82 -9.40
CA LYS A 266 -6.61 15.94 -10.02
C LYS A 266 -7.67 15.24 -9.18
N PHE A 267 -8.81 15.90 -9.00
CA PHE A 267 -9.96 15.35 -8.28
C PHE A 267 -11.11 15.15 -9.26
N GLU A 268 -11.66 13.94 -9.32
CA GLU A 268 -12.73 13.58 -10.25
C GLU A 268 -13.84 12.85 -9.51
N ASN A 269 -15.09 13.05 -9.93
CA ASN A 269 -16.17 12.18 -9.48
C ASN A 269 -16.08 10.86 -10.26
N ILE A 270 -16.18 9.76 -9.54
CA ILE A 270 -16.41 8.45 -10.16
C ILE A 270 -17.89 8.39 -10.47
N VAL A 271 -18.22 8.51 -11.74
CA VAL A 271 -19.58 8.25 -12.21
C VAL A 271 -19.67 6.75 -12.45
N GLU A 272 -20.23 6.02 -11.48
CA GLU A 272 -20.66 4.64 -11.69
C GLU A 272 -21.90 4.65 -12.59
N SER A 273 -21.74 4.94 -13.87
CA SER A 273 -22.75 4.49 -14.82
C SER A 273 -22.64 2.97 -14.85
N GLY A 274 -23.73 2.24 -14.59
CA GLY A 274 -23.86 0.79 -14.87
C GLY A 274 -23.75 0.44 -16.38
N VAL A 275 -23.13 1.34 -17.13
CA VAL A 275 -22.89 1.40 -18.56
C VAL A 275 -21.41 1.70 -18.70
N ASN A 276 -20.61 0.69 -19.02
CA ASN A 276 -19.23 0.91 -19.47
C ASN A 276 -19.29 1.44 -20.90
N GLU A 277 -18.63 2.56 -21.18
CA GLU A 277 -18.20 2.84 -22.56
C GLU A 277 -17.17 1.78 -22.95
N ILE A 278 -17.53 0.91 -23.91
CA ILE A 278 -16.53 0.02 -24.52
C ILE A 278 -15.74 0.87 -25.52
N ALA A 279 -14.65 1.47 -25.06
CA ALA A 279 -13.60 1.94 -25.95
C ALA A 279 -13.02 0.71 -26.68
N GLY A 280 -13.20 0.63 -27.99
CA GLY A 280 -12.54 -0.38 -28.82
C GLY A 280 -13.42 -1.36 -29.59
N THR A 281 -14.65 -0.98 -29.99
CA THR A 281 -15.34 -1.72 -31.07
C THR A 281 -15.82 -0.78 -32.17
N GLU A 282 -15.79 -1.23 -33.42
CA GLU A 282 -16.39 -0.53 -34.56
C GLU A 282 -17.88 -0.17 -34.32
N LEU A 283 -18.56 -0.91 -33.43
CA LEU A 283 -19.93 -0.65 -33.00
C LEU A 283 -19.99 0.54 -32.04
N LYS A 284 -20.57 1.64 -32.51
CA LYS A 284 -20.88 2.85 -31.73
C LYS A 284 -22.37 2.92 -31.48
N ALA A 285 -22.79 3.08 -30.23
CA ALA A 285 -24.19 3.33 -29.88
C ALA A 285 -24.26 4.52 -28.90
N SER A 286 -25.10 5.51 -29.19
CA SER A 286 -25.24 6.73 -28.39
C SER A 286 -26.64 7.34 -28.53
N PHE A 287 -27.13 8.07 -27.53
CA PHE A 287 -28.32 8.90 -27.70
C PHE A 287 -27.96 10.31 -28.19
N ILE A 288 -28.54 10.75 -29.31
CA ILE A 288 -28.36 12.09 -29.88
C ILE A 288 -29.73 12.74 -30.02
N GLY A 289 -29.97 13.86 -29.34
CA GLY A 289 -31.25 14.58 -29.42
C GLY A 289 -32.47 13.76 -28.96
N GLY A 290 -32.26 12.71 -28.16
CA GLY A 290 -33.31 11.78 -27.72
C GLY A 290 -33.46 10.52 -28.58
N ASP A 291 -32.76 10.43 -29.71
CA ASP A 291 -32.79 9.27 -30.60
C ASP A 291 -31.59 8.36 -30.33
N LEU A 292 -31.81 7.05 -30.28
CA LEU A 292 -30.72 6.08 -30.23
C LEU A 292 -30.08 6.00 -31.61
N VAL A 293 -28.82 6.36 -31.74
CA VAL A 293 -28.01 6.24 -32.96
C VAL A 293 -26.99 5.14 -32.78
N VAL A 294 -27.01 4.17 -33.68
CA VAL A 294 -26.06 3.05 -33.75
C VAL A 294 -25.37 3.04 -35.10
N GLU A 295 -24.04 2.95 -35.10
CA GLU A 295 -23.19 2.97 -36.29
C GLU A 295 -22.06 1.94 -36.21
N GLY A 296 -21.51 1.57 -37.37
CA GLY A 296 -20.31 0.74 -37.47
C GLY A 296 -20.50 -0.74 -37.14
N ALA A 297 -21.74 -1.24 -37.20
CA ALA A 297 -21.99 -2.68 -37.15
C ALA A 297 -21.66 -3.33 -38.52
N SER A 298 -21.00 -4.50 -38.51
CA SER A 298 -20.69 -5.27 -39.73
C SER A 298 -21.86 -6.18 -40.19
N ALA A 299 -22.95 -6.20 -39.44
CA ALA A 299 -24.14 -7.02 -39.64
C ALA A 299 -25.38 -6.32 -39.07
N GLY A 300 -26.53 -6.98 -39.14
CA GLY A 300 -27.78 -6.47 -38.57
C GLY A 300 -27.69 -6.13 -37.09
N ILE A 301 -28.49 -5.15 -36.69
CA ILE A 301 -28.58 -4.58 -35.34
C ILE A 301 -29.94 -4.94 -34.76
N GLU A 302 -29.96 -5.39 -33.51
CA GLU A 302 -31.19 -5.57 -32.72
C GLU A 302 -31.08 -4.77 -31.42
N VAL A 303 -32.14 -4.06 -31.04
CA VAL A 303 -32.19 -3.30 -29.79
C VAL A 303 -33.26 -3.90 -28.89
N TYR A 304 -32.89 -4.20 -27.64
CA TYR A 304 -33.78 -4.76 -26.63
C TYR A 304 -33.92 -3.79 -25.46
N ASP A 305 -35.10 -3.72 -24.85
CA ASP A 305 -35.28 -3.06 -23.55
C ASP A 305 -34.80 -3.97 -22.39
N ILE A 306 -34.77 -3.44 -21.17
CA ILE A 306 -34.32 -4.16 -19.97
C ILE A 306 -35.13 -5.42 -19.66
N SER A 307 -36.37 -5.50 -20.14
CA SER A 307 -37.24 -6.67 -20.00
C SER A 307 -36.95 -7.75 -21.06
N GLY A 308 -35.96 -7.52 -21.93
CA GLY A 308 -35.58 -8.42 -23.00
C GLY A 308 -36.49 -8.35 -24.23
N ARG A 309 -37.39 -7.37 -24.32
CA ARG A 309 -38.26 -7.19 -25.48
C ARG A 309 -37.50 -6.43 -26.57
N LYS A 310 -37.53 -6.95 -27.80
CA LYS A 310 -36.96 -6.25 -28.96
C LYS A 310 -37.80 -5.02 -29.30
N VAL A 311 -37.18 -3.84 -29.26
CA VAL A 311 -37.81 -2.54 -29.49
C VAL A 311 -37.45 -1.93 -30.84
N ALA A 312 -36.32 -2.33 -31.45
CA ALA A 312 -35.94 -1.92 -32.80
C ALA A 312 -35.00 -2.94 -33.45
N GLN A 313 -34.89 -2.87 -34.78
CA GLN A 313 -33.94 -3.67 -35.55
C GLN A 313 -33.56 -2.99 -36.87
N SER A 314 -32.36 -3.27 -37.38
CA SER A 314 -31.88 -2.91 -38.72
C SER A 314 -31.21 -4.13 -39.36
N ASN A 315 -31.41 -4.31 -40.66
CA ASN A 315 -30.66 -5.30 -41.42
C ASN A 315 -29.29 -4.77 -41.89
N GLY A 316 -29.03 -3.47 -41.73
CA GLY A 316 -27.77 -2.81 -42.09
C GLY A 316 -26.88 -2.51 -40.89
N GLY A 317 -25.70 -1.95 -41.17
CA GLY A 317 -24.69 -1.61 -40.18
C GLY A 317 -24.97 -0.34 -39.35
N SER A 318 -26.12 0.29 -39.55
CA SER A 318 -26.56 1.48 -38.83
C SER A 318 -28.05 1.42 -38.50
N LEU A 319 -28.43 2.11 -37.43
CA LEU A 319 -29.80 2.19 -36.93
C LEU A 319 -30.01 3.51 -36.19
N THR A 320 -31.11 4.22 -36.48
CA THR A 320 -31.59 5.36 -35.67
C THR A 320 -32.98 5.05 -35.15
N VAL A 321 -33.20 5.16 -33.84
CA VAL A 321 -34.47 4.85 -33.17
C VAL A 321 -34.95 6.06 -32.38
N ALA A 322 -36.01 6.69 -32.86
CA ALA A 322 -36.68 7.76 -32.15
C ALA A 322 -37.74 7.23 -31.17
N GLY A 323 -38.14 8.06 -30.21
CA GLY A 323 -39.31 7.79 -29.35
C GLY A 323 -39.14 6.67 -28.32
N LEU A 324 -37.91 6.21 -28.05
CA LEU A 324 -37.62 5.31 -26.95
C LEU A 324 -37.90 6.00 -25.61
N SER A 325 -38.55 5.31 -24.67
CA SER A 325 -38.72 5.79 -23.29
C SER A 325 -37.37 5.92 -22.57
N ASN A 326 -37.31 6.66 -21.46
CA ASN A 326 -36.12 6.65 -20.62
C ASN A 326 -35.91 5.24 -20.03
N GLY A 327 -34.68 4.72 -20.07
CA GLY A 327 -34.40 3.36 -19.64
C GLY A 327 -33.09 2.80 -20.19
N VAL A 328 -32.82 1.53 -19.86
CA VAL A 328 -31.62 0.80 -20.32
C VAL A 328 -31.97 -0.09 -21.50
N TYR A 329 -31.11 -0.04 -22.51
CA TYR A 329 -31.22 -0.79 -23.76
C TYR A 329 -29.98 -1.66 -23.99
N VAL A 330 -30.18 -2.81 -24.62
CA VAL A 330 -29.12 -3.68 -25.13
C VAL A 330 -29.11 -3.61 -26.64
N VAL A 331 -28.05 -3.07 -27.22
CA VAL A 331 -27.78 -3.08 -28.66
C VAL A 331 -26.95 -4.31 -28.99
N LYS A 332 -27.47 -5.20 -29.83
CA LYS A 332 -26.85 -6.48 -30.19
C LYS A 332 -26.56 -6.51 -31.69
N THR A 333 -25.41 -7.05 -32.06
CA THR A 333 -25.05 -7.43 -33.44
C THR A 333 -24.40 -8.82 -33.44
N ALA A 334 -23.92 -9.30 -34.60
CA ALA A 334 -23.30 -10.60 -34.72
C ALA A 334 -22.06 -10.71 -33.80
N GLY A 335 -22.20 -11.47 -32.71
CA GLY A 335 -21.12 -11.74 -31.75
C GLY A 335 -20.77 -10.59 -30.79
N LYS A 336 -21.52 -9.48 -30.78
CA LYS A 336 -21.25 -8.32 -29.90
C LYS A 336 -22.54 -7.74 -29.32
N ALA A 337 -22.46 -7.18 -28.11
CA ALA A 337 -23.54 -6.43 -27.51
C ALA A 337 -23.01 -5.26 -26.66
N VAL A 338 -23.75 -4.15 -26.65
CA VAL A 338 -23.47 -2.95 -25.86
C VAL A 338 -24.73 -2.63 -25.04
N LYS A 339 -24.55 -2.26 -23.78
CA LYS A 339 -25.62 -1.70 -22.94
C LYS A 339 -25.55 -0.18 -23.03
N ILE A 340 -26.69 0.49 -23.14
CA ILE A 340 -26.77 1.95 -23.17
C ILE A 340 -28.01 2.43 -22.41
N ALA A 341 -27.87 3.51 -21.65
CA ALA A 341 -28.99 4.17 -20.98
C ALA A 341 -29.41 5.42 -21.78
N LYS A 342 -30.72 5.65 -21.86
CA LYS A 342 -31.30 6.91 -22.34
C LYS A 342 -31.48 7.90 -21.21
#